data_AF-A0A7C1I6K7-F1
#
_entry.id   AF-A0A7C1I6K7-F1
#
_cell.length_a   1.000
_cell.length_b   1.000
_cell.length_c   1.000
_cell.angle_alpha   90.00
_cell.angle_beta   90.00
_cell.angle_gamma   90.00
#
_symmetry.space_group_name_H-M   'P 1'
#
loop_
_entity.id
_entity.type
_entity.pdbx_description
1 polymer ?
#
loop_
_entity_poly.entity_id
_entity_poly.type
_entity_poly.pdbx_seq_one_letter_code
_entity_poly.pdbx_strand_id
1 'polypeptide(L)' 'PADYYWYLDLRKYGSVPHSGFGLGVERVLMWIAGLDHIRDATPFPRFRERIKP' A
#
# COMPACT_ATOMS: atom_id res chain seq x y z
N PRO A 1 11.68 17.73 9.59
CA PRO A 1 12.76 17.65 8.56
C PRO A 1 13.87 16.65 8.92
N ALA A 2 14.30 16.63 10.20
CA ALA A 2 15.37 15.73 10.66
C ALA A 2 15.09 14.24 10.35
N ASP A 3 13.88 13.74 10.60
CA ASP A 3 13.55 12.32 10.37
C ASP A 3 13.50 11.88 8.89
N TYR A 4 13.41 12.84 7.97
CA TYR A 4 13.31 12.61 6.52
C TYR A 4 14.59 13.03 5.78
N TYR A 5 15.71 13.22 6.49
CA TYR A 5 16.98 13.69 5.89
C TYR A 5 17.39 12.84 4.67
N TRP A 6 17.30 11.51 4.79
CA TRP A 6 17.65 10.56 3.73
C TRP A 6 16.78 10.73 2.48
N TYR A 7 15.49 11.04 2.64
CA TYR A 7 14.56 11.21 1.54
C TYR A 7 14.79 12.53 0.79
N LEU A 8 15.23 13.55 1.53
CA LEU A 8 15.62 14.85 0.96
C LEU A 8 16.96 14.76 0.25
N ASP A 9 17.90 13.96 0.75
CA ASP A 9 19.19 13.74 0.11
C ASP A 9 19.05 13.12 -1.29
N LEU A 10 18.01 12.29 -1.52
CA LEU A 10 17.66 11.80 -2.86
C LEU A 10 17.43 12.92 -3.89
N ARG A 11 17.02 14.11 -3.44
CA ARG A 11 16.78 15.27 -4.31
C ARG A 11 18.02 16.17 -4.41
N LYS A 12 18.95 16.05 -3.48
CA LYS A 12 20.17 16.87 -3.37
C LYS A 12 21.33 16.30 -4.18
N TYR A 13 21.50 14.98 -4.20
CA TYR A 13 22.64 14.30 -4.81
C TYR A 13 22.24 13.59 -6.11
N GLY A 14 21.84 14.35 -7.13
CA GLY A 14 21.56 13.82 -8.47
C GLY A 14 20.14 13.30 -8.66
N SER A 15 19.14 14.15 -8.40
CA SER A 15 17.74 13.81 -8.66
C SER A 15 17.48 13.59 -10.15
N VAL A 16 16.71 12.55 -10.47
CA VAL A 16 16.16 12.32 -11.81
C VAL A 16 14.64 12.52 -11.81
N PRO A 17 14.02 12.88 -12.94
CA PRO A 17 12.57 12.83 -13.07
C PRO A 17 12.08 11.39 -12.83
N HIS A 18 11.19 11.20 -11.86
CA HIS A 18 10.63 9.90 -11.51
C HIS A 18 9.13 10.01 -11.25
N SER A 19 8.43 8.90 -11.45
CA SER A 19 7.02 8.72 -11.12
C SER A 19 6.82 7.34 -10.51
N GLY A 20 5.67 7.12 -9.89
CA GLY A 20 5.30 5.84 -9.30
C GLY A 20 3.80 5.72 -9.17
N PHE A 21 3.32 4.50 -8.99
CA PHE A 21 1.92 4.20 -8.71
C PHE A 21 1.82 3.19 -7.57
N GLY A 22 0.65 3.16 -6.93
CA GLY A 22 0.31 2.17 -5.91
C GLY A 22 -0.91 1.38 -6.33
N LEU A 23 -0.91 0.08 -6.02
CA LEU A 23 -2.01 -0.82 -6.32
C LEU A 23 -2.31 -1.67 -5.09
N GLY A 24 -3.57 -1.68 -4.65
CA GLY A 24 -4.00 -2.53 -3.53
C GLY A 24 -4.28 -3.94 -4.02
N VAL A 25 -3.45 -4.90 -3.60
CA VAL A 25 -3.53 -6.31 -4.05
C VAL A 25 -4.92 -6.89 -3.77
N GLU A 26 -5.44 -6.69 -2.57
CA GLU A 26 -6.75 -7.18 -2.13
C GLU A 26 -7.89 -6.55 -2.93
N ARG A 27 -7.74 -5.27 -3.36
CA ARG A 27 -8.73 -4.59 -4.20
C ARG A 27 -8.71 -5.11 -5.63
N VAL A 28 -7.54 -5.42 -6.17
CA VAL A 28 -7.40 -6.04 -7.49
C VAL A 28 -7.99 -7.44 -7.48
N LEU A 29 -7.70 -8.23 -6.45
CA LEU A 29 -8.28 -9.56 -6.28
C LEU A 29 -9.80 -9.51 -6.15
N MET A 30 -10.33 -8.61 -5.33
CA MET A 30 -11.78 -8.40 -5.19
C MET A 30 -12.44 -8.09 -6.53
N TRP A 31 -11.82 -7.24 -7.36
CA TRP A 31 -12.34 -6.93 -8.70
C TRP A 31 -12.28 -8.12 -9.66
N ILE A 32 -11.13 -8.80 -9.77
CA ILE A 32 -10.94 -9.92 -10.71
C ILE A 32 -11.81 -11.12 -10.32
N ALA A 33 -11.95 -11.40 -9.02
CA ALA A 33 -12.73 -12.52 -8.51
C ALA A 33 -14.21 -12.20 -8.28
N GLY A 34 -14.66 -10.95 -8.51
CA GLY A 34 -16.05 -10.53 -8.35
C GLY A 34 -16.57 -10.64 -6.91
N LEU A 35 -15.71 -10.36 -5.92
CA LEU A 35 -16.07 -10.45 -4.51
C LEU A 35 -16.80 -9.17 -4.07
N ASP A 36 -17.86 -9.32 -3.27
CA ASP A 36 -18.65 -8.18 -2.76
C ASP A 36 -17.89 -7.38 -1.69
N HIS A 37 -16.98 -8.02 -0.94
CA HIS A 37 -16.23 -7.38 0.13
C HIS A 37 -14.74 -7.75 0.10
N ILE A 38 -13.87 -6.76 0.31
CA ILE A 38 -12.40 -6.93 0.38
C ILE A 38 -11.93 -7.93 1.47
N ARG A 39 -12.78 -8.25 2.44
CA ARG A 39 -12.44 -9.18 3.53
C ARG A 39 -12.28 -10.60 2.99
N ASP A 40 -13.01 -10.92 1.92
CA ASP A 40 -12.99 -12.23 1.28
C ASP A 40 -11.74 -12.39 0.39
N ALA A 41 -11.06 -11.28 0.08
CA ALA A 41 -9.79 -11.27 -0.64
C ALA A 41 -8.56 -11.51 0.27
N THR A 42 -8.75 -11.64 1.60
CA THR A 42 -7.64 -11.84 2.57
C THR A 42 -7.95 -13.02 3.50
N PRO A 43 -7.02 -13.98 3.70
CA PRO A 43 -7.26 -15.13 4.59
C PRO A 43 -7.57 -14.76 6.05
N PHE A 44 -6.91 -13.74 6.59
CA PHE A 44 -7.10 -13.25 7.96
C PHE A 44 -7.36 -11.74 7.95
N PRO A 45 -8.59 -11.30 7.64
CA PRO A 45 -8.89 -9.88 7.47
C PRO A 45 -8.74 -9.12 8.80
N ARG A 46 -8.12 -7.94 8.72
CA ARG A 46 -7.90 -7.04 9.86
C ARG A 46 -8.84 -5.85 9.77
N PHE A 47 -9.53 -5.56 10.87
CA PHE A 47 -10.35 -4.36 11.03
C PHE A 47 -10.41 -3.99 12.51
N ARG A 48 -10.98 -2.83 12.84
CA ARG A 48 -10.95 -2.27 14.21
C ARG A 48 -11.45 -3.26 15.26
N GLU A 49 -12.44 -4.07 14.92
CA GLU A 49 -13.08 -5.04 15.81
C GLU A 49 -12.45 -6.45 15.77
N ARG A 50 -11.56 -6.75 14.81
CA ARG A 50 -10.93 -8.09 14.65
C ARG A 50 -9.41 -8.00 14.48
N ILE A 51 -8.70 -8.48 15.50
CA ILE A 51 -7.23 -8.58 15.54
C ILE A 51 -6.71 -10.01 15.81
N LYS A 52 -7.58 -10.99 15.98
CA LYS A 52 -7.19 -12.39 16.16
C LYS A 52 -7.86 -13.24 15.07
N PRO A 53 -7.21 -14.34 14.64
CA PRO A 53 -7.84 -15.35 13.79
C PRO A 53 -9.18 -15.79 14.36
#